data_AF-A0A2P7QZV8-F1
#
_entry.id   AF-A0A2P7QZV8-F1
#
_cell.length_a   1.000
_cell.length_b   1.000
_cell.length_c   1.000
_cell.angle_alpha   90.00
_cell.angle_beta   90.00
_cell.angle_gamma   90.00
#
_symmetry.space_group_name_H-M   'P 1'
#
loop_
_entity.id
_entity.type
_entity.pdbx_description
1 polymer ?
#
loop_
_entity_poly.entity_id
_entity_poly.type
_entity_poly.pdbx_seq_one_letter_code
_entity_poly.pdbx_strand_id
1 'polypeptide(L)' 'MKKLLQVVCVILIGVVIMIGGRYYRYVASSDTPYDEVGIMLNGYMPGPVRSWGCGKLKERFGKQVPPYGCAGADPRSWA' A
#
# COMPACT_ATOMS: atom_id res chain seq x y z
N MET A 1 8.78 -33.44 -9.66
CA MET A 1 8.65 -32.81 -8.33
C MET A 1 9.48 -31.52 -8.19
N LYS A 2 10.83 -31.56 -8.20
CA LYS A 2 11.67 -30.35 -8.01
C LYS A 2 11.41 -29.19 -8.98
N LYS A 3 11.22 -29.47 -10.27
CA LYS A 3 10.96 -28.44 -11.30
C LYS A 3 9.61 -27.73 -11.10
N LEU A 4 8.58 -28.47 -10.68
CA LEU A 4 7.26 -27.89 -10.39
C LEU A 4 7.33 -26.95 -9.18
N LEU A 5 7.97 -27.39 -8.09
CA LEU A 5 8.19 -26.54 -6.92
C LEU A 5 8.97 -25.26 -7.28
N GLN A 6 10.03 -25.40 -8.10
CA GLN A 6 10.80 -24.25 -8.56
C GLN A 6 9.94 -23.26 -9.36
N VAL A 7 9.09 -23.74 -10.26
CA VAL A 7 8.18 -22.88 -11.03
C VAL A 7 7.17 -22.17 -10.12
N VAL A 8 6.57 -22.89 -9.17
CA VAL A 8 5.64 -22.30 -8.20
C VAL A 8 6.33 -21.22 -7.36
N CYS A 9 7.55 -21.47 -6.87
CA CYS A 9 8.31 -20.46 -6.12
C CYS A 9 8.59 -19.21 -6.96
N VAL A 10 9.00 -19.37 -8.23
CA VAL A 10 9.25 -18.23 -9.13
C VAL A 10 7.98 -17.41 -9.35
N ILE A 11 6.83 -18.07 -9.57
CA ILE A 11 5.54 -17.40 -9.73
C ILE A 11 5.17 -16.63 -8.46
N LEU A 12 5.28 -17.25 -7.29
CA LEU A 12 4.97 -16.62 -6.01
C LEU A 12 5.85 -15.38 -5.77
N ILE A 13 7.15 -15.49 -6.03
CA ILE A 13 8.09 -14.37 -5.92
C ILE A 13 7.69 -13.24 -6.88
N GLY A 14 7.37 -13.57 -8.13
CA GLY A 14 6.90 -12.60 -9.12
C GLY A 14 5.65 -11.85 -8.65
N VAL A 15 4.66 -12.56 -8.12
CA VAL A 15 3.43 -11.96 -7.57
C VAL A 15 3.73 -11.03 -6.40
N VAL A 16 4.57 -11.46 -5.46
CA VAL A 16 4.98 -10.63 -4.31
C VAL A 16 5.67 -9.35 -4.78
N ILE A 17 6.57 -9.44 -5.76
CA ILE A 17 7.27 -8.27 -6.32
C ILE A 17 6.28 -7.32 -7.00
N MET A 18 5.33 -7.83 -7.78
CA MET A 18 4.34 -6.99 -8.47
C MET A 18 3.42 -6.26 -7.49
N ILE A 19 2.87 -6.96 -6.50
CA ILE A 19 1.98 -6.37 -5.49
C ILE A 19 2.75 -5.41 -4.59
N GLY A 20 3.90 -5.85 -4.06
CA GLY A 20 4.75 -5.04 -3.20
C GLY A 20 5.29 -3.80 -3.91
N GLY A 21 5.70 -3.92 -5.17
CA GLY A 21 6.13 -2.79 -5.99
C GLY A 21 5.00 -1.81 -6.27
N ARG A 22 3.77 -2.28 -6.56
CA ARG A 22 2.62 -1.41 -6.76
C ARG A 22 2.23 -0.66 -5.49
N TYR A 23 2.25 -1.35 -4.35
CA TYR A 23 2.04 -0.75 -3.03
C TYR A 23 3.10 0.29 -2.71
N TYR A 24 4.38 -0.06 -2.88
CA TYR A 24 5.50 0.84 -2.62
C TYR A 24 5.42 2.11 -3.47
N ARG A 25 5.13 1.97 -4.77
CA ARG A 25 4.94 3.14 -5.65
C ARG A 25 3.81 4.06 -5.18
N TYR A 26 2.72 3.49 -4.65
CA TYR A 26 1.63 4.29 -4.09
C TYR A 26 2.09 5.10 -2.87
N VAL A 27 2.63 4.43 -1.86
CA VAL A 27 2.92 5.08 -0.58
C VAL A 27 4.16 5.98 -0.62
N ALA A 28 5.16 5.65 -1.43
CA ALA A 28 6.43 6.36 -1.47
C ALA A 28 6.54 7.40 -2.60
N SER A 29 5.86 7.19 -3.74
CA SER A 29 6.11 7.98 -4.95
C SER A 29 4.86 8.39 -5.74
N SER A 30 3.65 8.15 -5.25
CA SER A 30 2.43 8.59 -5.94
C SER A 30 2.33 10.11 -5.98
N ASP A 31 1.84 10.69 -7.08
CA ASP A 31 1.61 12.14 -7.19
C ASP A 31 0.36 12.61 -6.42
N THR A 32 -0.50 11.66 -6.03
CA THR A 32 -1.76 11.91 -5.33
C THR A 32 -2.03 10.85 -4.25
N PRO A 33 -2.67 11.20 -3.11
CA PRO A 33 -3.13 10.22 -2.14
C PRO A 33 -4.35 9.42 -2.62
N TYR A 34 -5.02 9.89 -3.68
CA TYR A 34 -6.30 9.38 -4.16
C TYR A 34 -6.20 8.34 -5.29
N ASP A 35 -5.12 7.56 -5.30
CA ASP A 35 -4.95 6.44 -6.21
C ASP A 35 -5.76 5.22 -5.73
N GLU A 36 -6.89 4.93 -6.38
CA GLU A 36 -7.88 3.92 -5.93
C GLU A 36 -7.27 2.54 -5.67
N VAL A 37 -6.40 2.07 -6.59
CA VAL A 37 -5.74 0.77 -6.46
C VAL A 37 -4.76 0.77 -5.29
N GLY A 38 -4.01 1.85 -5.10
CA GLY A 38 -3.11 2.02 -3.96
C GLY A 38 -3.84 2.07 -2.63
N ILE A 39 -4.97 2.78 -2.57
CA ILE A 39 -5.86 2.83 -1.40
C ILE A 39 -6.34 1.42 -1.05
N MET A 40 -6.85 0.70 -2.04
CA MET A 40 -7.32 -0.68 -1.87
C MET A 40 -6.20 -1.58 -1.36
N LEU A 41 -5.01 -1.51 -1.98
CA LEU A 41 -3.85 -2.29 -1.55
C LEU A 41 -3.43 -1.97 -0.12
N ASN A 42 -3.33 -0.69 0.24
CA ASN A 42 -3.01 -0.26 1.60
C ASN A 42 -4.05 -0.72 2.62
N GLY A 43 -5.34 -0.71 2.24
CA GLY A 43 -6.44 -1.20 3.07
C GLY A 43 -6.31 -2.68 3.44
N TYR A 44 -5.81 -3.52 2.53
CA TYR A 44 -5.57 -4.95 2.74
C TYR A 44 -4.24 -5.27 3.43
N MET A 45 -3.34 -4.30 3.61
CA MET A 45 -2.07 -4.54 4.29
C MET A 45 -2.26 -4.83 5.78
N PRO A 46 -1.39 -5.65 6.40
CA PRO A 46 -1.35 -5.82 7.84
C PRO A 46 -1.21 -4.48 8.57
N GLY A 47 -1.84 -4.36 9.75
CA GLY A 47 -1.92 -3.10 10.50
C GLY A 47 -0.64 -2.26 10.51
N PRO A 48 0.53 -2.82 10.91
CA PRO A 48 1.78 -2.06 10.92
C PRO A 48 2.23 -1.54 9.54
N VAL A 49 2.05 -2.36 8.49
CA VAL A 49 2.40 -1.97 7.11
C VAL A 49 1.47 -0.87 6.62
N ARG A 50 0.17 -1.01 6.88
CA ARG A 50 -0.83 0.00 6.55
C ARG A 50 -0.56 1.33 7.25
N SER A 51 -0.27 1.30 8.55
CA SER A 51 0.07 2.49 9.33
C SER A 51 1.33 3.18 8.80
N TRP A 52 2.35 2.40 8.42
CA TRP A 52 3.54 2.94 7.77
C TRP A 52 3.21 3.61 6.42
N GLY A 53 2.38 2.97 5.60
CA GLY A 53 1.92 3.53 4.32
C GLY A 53 1.17 4.84 4.49
N CYS A 54 0.23 4.90 5.45
CA CYS A 54 -0.48 6.13 5.81
C CYS A 54 0.47 7.23 6.30
N GLY A 55 1.49 6.88 7.10
CA GLY A 55 2.53 7.82 7.52
C GLY A 55 3.28 8.43 6.34
N LYS A 56 3.71 7.61 5.38
CA LYS A 56 4.41 8.06 4.16
C LYS A 56 3.55 8.96 3.27
N LEU A 57 2.25 8.69 3.22
CA LEU A 57 1.30 9.56 2.52
C LEU A 57 1.09 10.88 3.28
N LYS A 58 0.93 10.84 4.61
CA LYS A 58 0.75 12.02 5.46
C LYS A 58 1.93 12.99 5.38
N GLU A 59 3.16 12.48 5.33
CA GLU A 59 4.38 13.28 5.16
C GLU A 59 4.30 14.20 3.93
N ARG A 60 3.63 13.75 2.85
CA ARG A 60 3.58 14.45 1.56
C ARG A 60 2.25 15.18 1.33
N PHE A 61 1.16 14.63 1.89
CA PHE A 61 -0.21 15.05 1.60
C PHE A 61 -0.99 15.50 2.85
N GLY A 62 -0.33 15.77 3.98
CA GLY A 62 -0.99 16.08 5.25
C GLY A 62 -1.94 17.29 5.25
N LYS A 63 -1.94 18.12 4.20
CA LYS A 63 -2.89 19.23 4.02
C LYS A 63 -4.16 18.83 3.24
N GLN A 64 -4.21 17.62 2.72
CA GLN A 64 -5.35 17.06 2.00
C GLN A 64 -6.18 16.16 2.92
N VAL A 65 -7.40 15.84 2.51
CA VAL A 65 -8.25 14.87 3.21
C VAL A 65 -7.58 13.49 3.12
N PRO A 66 -7.45 12.74 4.23
CA PRO A 66 -6.83 11.42 4.21
C PRO A 66 -7.61 10.46 3.29
N PRO A 67 -6.92 9.59 2.54
CA PRO A 67 -7.58 8.53 1.81
C PRO A 67 -8.18 7.49 2.77
N TYR A 68 -9.10 6.67 2.25
CA TYR A 68 -9.77 5.63 3.04
C TYR A 68 -8.77 4.71 3.76
N GLY A 69 -9.02 4.45 5.05
CA GLY A 69 -8.15 3.64 5.90
C GLY A 69 -6.96 4.38 6.54
N CYS A 70 -6.74 5.66 6.22
CA CYS A 70 -5.72 6.52 6.83
C CYS A 70 -6.28 7.66 7.69
N ALA A 71 -7.61 7.80 7.75
CA ALA A 71 -8.27 8.79 8.59
C ALA A 71 -8.32 8.37 10.07
N GLY A 72 -8.29 9.36 10.96
CA GLY A 72 -8.48 9.18 12.40
C GLY A 72 -9.97 9.13 12.79
N ALA A 73 -10.28 9.52 14.03
CA ALA A 73 -11.66 9.59 14.51
C ALA A 73 -12.51 10.61 13.73
N ASP A 74 -11.92 11.74 13.35
CA ASP A 74 -12.50 12.65 12.35
C ASP A 74 -12.07 12.20 10.94
N PRO A 75 -13.01 11.83 10.05
CA PRO A 75 -12.71 11.36 8.70
C PRO A 75 -12.00 12.40 7.82
N ARG A 76 -11.97 13.67 8.21
CA ARG A 76 -11.22 14.74 7.52
C ARG A 76 -9.81 14.92 8.06
N SER A 77 -9.47 14.24 9.16
CA SER A 77 -8.18 14.33 9.83
C SER A 77 -7.38 13.04 9.67
N TRP A 78 -6.08 13.18 9.44
CA TRP A 78 -5.17 12.04 9.39
C TRP A 78 -5.04 11.41 10.79
N ALA A 79 -5.06 10.07 10.84
CA ALA A 79 -4.71 9.31 12.03
C ALA A 79 -3.25 9.55 12.47
#